data_AF-A0A1G9X1T6-F1
#
_entry.id   AF-A0A1G9X1T6-F1
#
_cell.length_a   1.000
_cell.length_b   1.000
_cell.length_c   1.000
_cell.angle_alpha   90.00
_cell.angle_beta   90.00
_cell.angle_gamma   90.00
#
_symmetry.space_group_name_H-M   'P 1'
#
loop_
_entity.id
_entity.type
_entity.pdbx_description
1 polymer ?
#
loop_
_entity_poly.entity_id
_entity_poly.type
_entity_poly.pdbx_seq_one_letter_code
_entity_poly.pdbx_strand_id
1 'polypeptide(L)'
;MNQVEGALPVPVAPAPAADAPLPEVLAVEAAALAEVADPAVLAAARREARAASLVADLDAVIASNPLGETVLMIGLQPAKPHERSEALGRRGARCAGSAARLRAYLRDYEHPRHAELVDLHDRLYAEGRRLMDESRGLPG
;
A
#
# COMPACT_ATOMS: atom_id res chain seq x y z
N MET A 1 19.66 49.30 9.38
CA MET A 1 18.92 48.16 8.83
C MET A 1 19.64 46.89 9.28
N ASN A 2 19.05 46.16 10.22
CA ASN A 2 19.49 44.83 10.64
C ASN A 2 19.13 43.81 9.55
N GLN A 3 20.02 42.87 9.27
CA GLN A 3 19.79 41.41 9.28
C GLN A 3 21.02 40.71 8.71
N VAL A 4 21.76 39.99 9.55
CA VAL A 4 22.67 38.91 9.12
C VAL A 4 22.02 37.64 9.63
N GLU A 5 21.48 36.88 8.69
CA GLU A 5 20.75 35.64 8.88
C GLU A 5 21.70 34.59 9.49
N GLY A 6 21.39 34.14 10.70
CA GLY A 6 22.13 33.09 11.39
C GLY A 6 21.80 31.73 10.78
N ALA A 7 22.68 31.20 9.94
CA ALA A 7 22.63 29.81 9.53
C ALA A 7 22.85 28.91 10.76
N LEU A 8 21.86 28.06 11.06
CA LEU A 8 22.03 26.99 12.06
C LEU A 8 23.11 26.01 11.55
N PRO A 9 24.10 25.62 12.37
CA PRO A 9 25.10 24.64 11.96
C PRO A 9 24.43 23.28 11.72
N VAL A 10 24.69 22.69 10.55
CA VAL A 10 24.29 21.31 10.22
C VAL A 10 25.06 20.37 11.16
N PRO A 11 24.40 19.44 11.88
CA PRO A 11 25.10 18.45 12.67
C PRO A 11 25.81 17.47 11.72
N VAL A 12 27.11 17.68 11.54
CA VAL A 12 27.99 16.72 10.89
C VAL A 12 28.33 15.65 11.93
N ALA A 13 27.88 14.41 11.70
CA ALA A 13 28.34 13.29 12.50
C ALA A 13 29.88 13.22 12.39
N PRO A 14 30.62 13.08 13.50
CA PRO A 14 32.07 13.01 13.45
C PRO A 14 32.51 11.83 12.60
N ALA A 15 33.41 12.08 11.65
CA ALA A 15 33.97 11.03 10.81
C ALA A 15 34.70 10.00 11.71
N PRO A 16 34.58 8.69 11.44
CA PRO A 16 35.30 7.68 12.20
C PRO A 16 36.81 7.92 12.08
N ALA A 17 37.52 7.81 13.21
CA ALA A 17 38.97 7.92 13.24
C ALA A 17 39.59 6.85 12.33
N ALA A 18 40.49 7.27 11.44
CA ALA A 18 40.98 6.47 10.31
C ALA A 18 41.71 5.16 10.69
N ASP A 19 42.02 4.92 11.96
CA ASP A 19 42.84 3.80 12.45
C ASP A 19 42.15 2.91 13.50
N ALA A 20 40.84 3.06 13.75
CA ALA A 20 40.13 2.16 14.66
C ALA A 20 39.93 0.77 14.00
N PRO A 21 40.25 -0.35 14.68
CA PRO A 21 40.01 -1.68 14.14
C PRO A 21 38.49 -1.86 13.91
N LEU A 22 38.12 -2.39 12.74
CA LEU A 22 36.73 -2.53 12.27
C LEU A 22 35.73 -3.06 13.33
N PRO A 23 36.08 -4.03 14.21
CA PRO A 23 35.17 -4.49 15.27
C PRO A 23 34.81 -3.41 16.30
N GLU A 24 35.73 -2.50 16.63
CA GLU A 24 35.49 -1.41 17.58
C GLU A 24 34.59 -0.33 16.96
N VAL A 25 34.80 -0.02 15.68
CA VAL A 25 33.92 0.88 14.91
C VAL A 25 32.51 0.30 14.85
N LEU A 26 32.37 -0.98 14.53
CA LEU A 26 31.07 -1.65 14.48
C LEU A 26 30.38 -1.72 15.85
N ALA A 27 31.13 -1.90 16.94
CA ALA A 27 30.57 -1.89 18.29
C ALA A 27 30.07 -0.49 18.68
N VAL A 28 30.81 0.57 18.33
CA VAL A 28 30.41 1.96 18.56
C VAL A 28 29.19 2.33 17.72
N GLU A 29 29.16 1.96 16.43
CA GLU A 29 28.01 2.20 15.56
C GLU A 29 26.79 1.40 15.98
N ALA A 30 26.95 0.15 16.41
CA ALA A 30 25.85 -0.66 16.92
C ALA A 30 25.29 -0.10 18.23
N ALA A 31 26.14 0.41 19.12
CA ALA A 31 25.71 1.09 20.34
C ALA A 31 24.97 2.40 20.03
N ALA A 32 25.51 3.22 19.12
CA ALA A 32 24.85 4.45 18.67
C ALA A 32 23.51 4.16 17.97
N LEU A 33 23.42 3.09 17.19
CA LEU A 33 22.18 2.66 16.57
C LEU A 33 21.18 2.16 17.61
N ALA A 34 21.63 1.43 18.64
CA ALA A 34 20.78 0.96 19.73
C ALA A 34 20.22 2.11 20.60
N GLU A 35 20.95 3.21 20.76
CA GLU A 35 20.45 4.42 21.43
C GLU A 35 19.36 5.15 20.64
N VAL A 36 19.38 5.06 19.30
CA VAL A 36 18.43 5.75 18.41
C VAL A 36 17.25 4.85 18.01
N ALA A 37 17.45 3.53 17.97
CA ALA A 37 16.49 2.56 17.47
C ALA A 37 15.90 1.70 18.60
N ASP A 38 15.21 2.33 19.56
CA ASP A 38 14.40 1.58 20.54
C ASP A 38 13.46 0.62 19.78
N PRO A 39 13.59 -0.70 19.96
CA PRO A 39 12.74 -1.68 19.29
C PRO A 39 11.26 -1.46 19.53
N ALA A 40 10.88 -0.91 20.70
CA ALA A 40 9.51 -0.57 21.03
C ALA A 40 9.00 0.61 20.18
N VAL A 41 9.84 1.63 19.95
CA VAL A 41 9.53 2.77 19.06
C VAL A 41 9.40 2.31 17.62
N LEU A 42 10.30 1.45 17.12
CA LEU A 42 10.18 0.89 15.76
C LEU A 42 8.94 0.01 15.60
N ALA A 43 8.58 -0.77 16.63
CA ALA A 43 7.36 -1.57 16.61
C ALA A 43 6.10 -0.67 16.62
N ALA A 44 6.10 0.42 17.39
CA ALA A 44 5.03 1.41 17.39
C ALA A 44 4.89 2.08 16.01
N ALA A 45 5.99 2.56 15.43
CA ALA A 45 6.01 3.17 14.11
C ALA A 45 5.49 2.21 13.01
N ARG A 46 5.87 0.92 13.06
CA ARG A 46 5.34 -0.10 12.13
C ARG A 46 3.84 -0.32 12.30
N ARG A 47 3.33 -0.32 13.53
CA ARG A 47 1.88 -0.43 13.78
C ARG A 47 1.13 0.77 13.23
N GLU A 48 1.63 1.98 13.47
CA GLU A 48 1.04 3.22 12.94
C GLU A 48 1.07 3.26 11.41
N ALA A 49 2.21 2.93 10.80
CA ALA A 49 2.34 2.86 9.34
C ALA A 49 1.39 1.81 8.74
N ARG A 50 1.22 0.65 9.40
CA ARG A 50 0.25 -0.36 8.97
C ARG A 50 -1.18 0.16 9.07
N ALA A 51 -1.54 0.82 10.17
CA ALA A 51 -2.87 1.40 10.34
C ALA A 51 -3.17 2.45 9.26
N ALA A 52 -2.23 3.36 9.00
CA ALA A 52 -2.35 4.35 7.94
C ALA A 52 -2.49 3.72 6.54
N SER A 53 -1.70 2.68 6.25
CA SER A 53 -1.80 1.92 4.99
C SER A 53 -3.18 1.28 4.82
N LEU A 54 -3.74 0.69 5.87
CA LEU A 54 -5.05 0.05 5.82
C LEU A 54 -6.18 1.06 5.52
N VAL A 55 -6.11 2.25 6.12
CA VAL A 55 -7.06 3.34 5.84
C VAL A 55 -6.92 3.79 4.38
N ALA A 56 -5.69 4.03 3.92
CA ALA A 56 -5.44 4.44 2.54
C ALA A 56 -5.92 3.39 1.52
N ASP A 57 -5.73 2.10 1.83
CA ASP A 57 -6.23 1.00 1.00
C ASP A 57 -7.75 1.00 0.92
N LEU A 58 -8.45 1.23 2.04
CA LEU A 58 -9.90 1.32 2.09
C LEU A 58 -10.41 2.52 1.27
N ASP A 59 -9.82 3.69 1.46
CA ASP A 59 -10.18 4.90 0.71
C ASP A 59 -9.98 4.70 -0.80
N ALA A 60 -8.88 4.05 -1.20
CA ALA A 60 -8.62 3.73 -2.60
C ALA A 60 -9.65 2.76 -3.19
N VAL A 61 -10.09 1.74 -2.44
CA VAL A 61 -11.13 0.80 -2.88
C VAL A 61 -12.47 1.51 -3.06
N ILE A 62 -12.82 2.42 -2.14
CA ILE A 62 -14.07 3.19 -2.21
C ILE A 62 -14.02 4.16 -3.40
N ALA A 63 -12.93 4.92 -3.56
CA ALA A 63 -12.79 5.93 -4.61
C ALA A 63 -12.76 5.33 -6.02
N SER A 64 -12.20 4.13 -6.18
CA SER A 64 -12.01 3.46 -7.47
C SER A 64 -12.73 2.09 -7.52
N ASN A 65 -13.96 2.03 -7.02
CA ASN A 65 -14.71 0.77 -6.93
C ASN A 65 -15.07 0.22 -8.32
N PRO A 66 -14.48 -0.92 -8.75
CA PRO A 66 -14.70 -1.47 -10.09
C PRO A 66 -16.11 -2.08 -10.27
N LEU A 67 -16.87 -2.28 -9.18
CA LEU A 67 -18.27 -2.71 -9.26
C LEU A 67 -19.19 -1.63 -9.84
N GLY A 68 -18.83 -0.35 -9.67
CA GLY A 68 -19.60 0.78 -10.19
C GLY A 68 -19.41 1.05 -11.68
N GLU A 69 -18.45 0.38 -12.33
CA GLU A 69 -18.18 0.57 -13.75
C GLU A 69 -19.30 -0.06 -14.61
N THR A 70 -19.91 0.75 -15.47
CA THR A 70 -20.96 0.29 -16.42
C THR A 70 -20.41 -0.01 -17.81
N VAL A 71 -19.22 0.50 -18.13
CA VAL A 71 -18.57 0.37 -19.45
C VAL A 71 -17.20 -0.26 -19.29
N LEU A 72 -16.85 -1.19 -20.20
CA LEU A 72 -15.51 -1.76 -20.25
C LEU A 72 -14.55 -0.76 -20.89
N MET A 73 -13.48 -0.42 -20.16
CA MET A 73 -12.53 0.62 -20.56
C MET A 73 -11.11 0.07 -20.64
N ILE A 74 -10.35 0.50 -21.66
CA ILE A 74 -8.91 0.34 -21.78
C ILE A 74 -8.31 1.72 -22.04
N GLY A 75 -7.35 2.15 -21.22
CA GLY A 75 -6.71 3.45 -21.40
C GLY A 75 -7.68 4.63 -21.35
N LEU A 76 -8.70 4.58 -20.49
CA LEU A 76 -9.78 5.59 -20.40
C LEU A 76 -10.65 5.74 -21.65
N GLN A 77 -10.58 4.79 -22.59
CA GLN A 77 -11.46 4.71 -23.75
C GLN A 77 -12.33 3.47 -23.67
N PRO A 78 -13.56 3.50 -24.22
CA PRO A 78 -14.39 2.32 -24.35
C PRO A 78 -13.66 1.24 -25.15
N ALA A 79 -13.68 0.01 -24.64
CA ALA A 79 -13.07 -1.13 -25.29
C ALA A 79 -13.79 -1.45 -26.61
N LYS A 80 -13.00 -1.70 -27.67
CA LYS A 80 -13.50 -2.18 -28.95
C LYS A 80 -13.97 -3.63 -28.84
N PRO A 81 -14.77 -4.13 -29.81
CA PRO A 81 -15.26 -5.52 -29.76
C PRO A 81 -14.16 -6.58 -29.62
N HIS A 82 -13.03 -6.42 -30.31
CA HIS A 82 -11.89 -7.35 -30.22
C HIS A 82 -11.07 -7.21 -28.93
N GLU A 83 -11.21 -6.09 -28.20
CA GLU A 83 -10.52 -5.83 -26.94
C GLU A 83 -11.33 -6.33 -25.73
N ARG A 84 -12.52 -6.91 -25.97
CA ARG A 84 -13.46 -7.29 -24.90
C ARG A 84 -12.84 -8.26 -23.90
N SER A 85 -12.12 -9.28 -24.37
CA SER A 85 -11.46 -10.24 -23.48
C SER A 85 -10.45 -9.55 -22.55
N GLU A 86 -9.62 -8.66 -23.10
CA GLU A 86 -8.65 -7.89 -22.32
C GLU A 86 -9.32 -6.95 -21.33
N ALA A 87 -10.37 -6.23 -21.76
CA ALA A 87 -11.07 -5.27 -20.91
C ALA A 87 -11.76 -5.96 -19.73
N LEU A 88 -12.37 -7.13 -19.95
CA LEU A 88 -12.91 -7.99 -18.90
C LEU A 88 -11.81 -8.46 -17.94
N GLY A 89 -10.67 -8.94 -18.46
CA GLY A 89 -9.54 -9.38 -17.65
C GLY A 89 -8.97 -8.27 -16.77
N ARG A 90 -8.81 -7.06 -17.32
CA ARG A 90 -8.35 -5.88 -16.58
C ARG A 90 -9.33 -5.47 -15.48
N ARG A 91 -10.64 -5.46 -15.76
CA ARG A 91 -11.66 -5.17 -14.75
C ARG A 91 -11.68 -6.26 -13.67
N GLY A 92 -11.61 -7.53 -14.07
CA GLY A 92 -11.50 -8.66 -13.14
C GLY A 92 -10.27 -8.54 -12.23
N ALA A 93 -9.13 -8.10 -12.77
CA ALA A 93 -7.91 -7.88 -12.00
C ALA A 93 -8.06 -6.72 -11.00
N ARG A 94 -8.75 -5.63 -11.39
CA ARG A 94 -9.11 -4.55 -10.46
C ARG A 94 -10.01 -5.05 -9.34
N CYS A 95 -11.06 -5.83 -9.66
CA CYS A 95 -11.94 -6.43 -8.65
C CYS A 95 -11.15 -7.30 -7.66
N ALA A 96 -10.28 -8.18 -8.16
CA ALA A 96 -9.45 -9.04 -7.33
C ALA A 96 -8.45 -8.25 -6.46
N GLY A 97 -7.83 -7.20 -7.01
CA GLY A 97 -6.93 -6.32 -6.29
C GLY A 97 -7.64 -5.56 -5.17
N SER A 98 -8.82 -5.01 -5.43
CA SER A 98 -9.65 -4.35 -4.42
C SER A 98 -10.09 -5.33 -3.32
N ALA A 99 -10.51 -6.54 -3.67
CA ALA A 99 -10.83 -7.58 -2.68
C ALA A 99 -9.60 -7.94 -1.83
N ALA A 100 -8.41 -8.05 -2.43
CA ALA A 100 -7.18 -8.37 -1.69
C ALA A 100 -6.84 -7.32 -0.62
N ARG A 101 -7.06 -6.03 -0.91
CA ARG A 101 -6.87 -4.93 0.05
C ARG A 101 -7.83 -5.00 1.24
N LEU A 102 -9.04 -5.51 1.03
CA LEU A 102 -10.04 -5.65 2.10
C LEU A 102 -9.80 -6.85 3.03
N ARG A 103 -8.88 -7.77 2.69
CA ARG A 103 -8.64 -9.00 3.48
C ARG A 103 -8.29 -8.74 4.94
N ALA A 104 -7.61 -7.64 5.23
CA ALA A 104 -7.24 -7.27 6.60
C ALA A 104 -8.47 -7.08 7.50
N TYR A 105 -9.59 -6.64 6.93
CA TYR A 105 -10.82 -6.33 7.67
C TYR A 105 -11.73 -7.54 7.87
N LEU A 106 -11.49 -8.66 7.16
CA LEU A 106 -12.31 -9.87 7.26
C LEU A 106 -12.24 -10.56 8.63
N ARG A 107 -11.22 -10.24 9.43
CA ARG A 107 -11.05 -10.77 10.80
C ARG A 107 -11.15 -9.67 11.86
N ASP A 108 -11.41 -8.44 11.44
CA ASP A 108 -11.52 -7.27 12.32
C ASP A 108 -13.00 -7.06 12.70
N TYR A 109 -13.51 -7.93 13.57
CA TYR A 109 -14.92 -7.93 14.00
C TYR A 109 -15.32 -6.70 14.81
N GLU A 110 -14.35 -5.99 15.38
CA GLU A 110 -14.57 -4.76 16.14
C GLU A 110 -14.67 -3.52 15.24
N HIS A 111 -14.29 -3.65 13.96
CA HIS A 111 -14.41 -2.55 13.01
C HIS A 111 -15.88 -2.13 12.86
N PRO A 112 -16.24 -0.84 13.03
CA PRO A 112 -17.63 -0.38 12.97
C PRO A 112 -18.37 -0.72 11.67
N ARG A 113 -17.61 -0.87 10.58
CA ARG A 113 -18.12 -1.21 9.25
C ARG A 113 -17.79 -2.65 8.80
N HIS A 114 -17.42 -3.54 9.73
CA HIS A 114 -16.95 -4.89 9.40
C HIS A 114 -17.88 -5.62 8.42
N ALA A 115 -19.19 -5.65 8.70
CA ALA A 115 -20.17 -6.32 7.84
C ALA A 115 -20.20 -5.75 6.40
N GLU A 116 -20.10 -4.42 6.25
CA GLU A 116 -20.04 -3.77 4.93
C GLU A 116 -18.77 -4.13 4.18
N LEU A 117 -17.63 -4.22 4.88
CA LEU A 117 -16.34 -4.54 4.27
C LEU A 117 -16.27 -6.01 3.83
N VAL A 118 -16.88 -6.91 4.61
CA VAL A 118 -17.03 -8.32 4.23
C VAL A 118 -17.95 -8.46 3.02
N ASP A 119 -19.11 -7.80 3.00
CA ASP A 119 -20.01 -7.80 1.84
C ASP A 119 -19.31 -7.27 0.58
N LEU A 120 -18.61 -6.13 0.70
CA LEU A 120 -17.88 -5.54 -0.41
C LEU A 120 -16.77 -6.47 -0.91
N HIS A 121 -16.02 -7.11 -0.01
CA HIS A 121 -15.02 -8.12 -0.37
C HIS A 121 -15.64 -9.25 -1.19
N ASP A 122 -16.75 -9.83 -0.70
CA ASP A 122 -17.36 -10.99 -1.33
C ASP A 122 -17.93 -10.66 -2.70
N ARG A 123 -18.55 -9.49 -2.85
CA ARG A 123 -19.03 -8.98 -4.14
C ARG A 123 -17.89 -8.74 -5.12
N LEU A 124 -16.80 -8.10 -4.68
CA LEU A 124 -15.60 -7.89 -5.51
C LEU A 124 -14.96 -9.21 -5.93
N TYR A 125 -14.87 -10.17 -5.01
CA TYR A 125 -14.28 -11.48 -5.28
C TYR A 125 -15.11 -12.28 -6.29
N ALA A 126 -16.43 -12.34 -6.07
CA ALA A 126 -17.36 -13.03 -6.97
C ALA A 126 -17.35 -12.41 -8.37
N GLU A 127 -17.42 -11.08 -8.46
CA GLU A 127 -17.40 -10.38 -9.74
C GLU A 127 -16.05 -10.53 -10.45
N GLY A 128 -14.94 -10.40 -9.72
CA GLY A 128 -13.61 -10.62 -10.27
C GLY A 128 -13.44 -12.02 -10.87
N ARG A 129 -13.96 -13.05 -10.18
CA ARG A 129 -13.98 -14.43 -10.69
C ARG A 129 -14.82 -14.55 -11.96
N ARG A 130 -16.05 -14.04 -11.94
CA ARG A 130 -16.97 -14.04 -13.09
C ARG A 130 -16.33 -13.41 -14.32
N LEU A 131 -15.73 -12.23 -14.16
CA LEU A 131 -15.08 -11.47 -15.24
C LEU A 131 -13.86 -12.19 -15.82
N MET A 132 -13.05 -12.82 -14.96
CA MET A 132 -11.89 -13.61 -15.40
C MET A 132 -12.31 -14.86 -16.17
N ASP A 133 -13.37 -15.53 -15.74
CA ASP A 133 -13.90 -16.71 -16.43
C ASP A 133 -14.53 -16.31 -17.78
N GLU A 134 -15.27 -15.20 -17.84
CA GLU A 134 -15.79 -14.63 -19.10
C GLU A 134 -14.66 -14.23 -20.05
N SER A 135 -13.62 -13.56 -19.54
CA SER A 135 -12.44 -13.14 -20.33
C SER A 135 -11.75 -14.33 -21.01
N ARG A 136 -11.54 -15.43 -20.28
CA ARG A 136 -10.91 -16.66 -20.80
C ARG A 136 -11.80 -17.44 -21.77
N GLY A 137 -13.12 -17.29 -21.67
CA GLY A 137 -14.09 -17.95 -22.54
C GLY A 137 -14.26 -17.30 -23.91
N LEU A 138 -13.71 -16.10 -24.11
CA LEU A 138 -13.79 -15.39 -25.39
C LEU A 138 -12.62 -15.77 -26.32
N PRO A 139 -12.87 -15.97 -27.62
CA PRO A 139 -11.80 -16.10 -28.60
C PRO A 139 -11.00 -14.79 -28.67
N GLY A 140 -9.68 -14.91 -28.66
CA GLY A 140 -8.73 -13.79 -28.80
C GLY A 140 -8.64 -13.27 -30.22
#